data_AF-A0A815PWG2-F1
#
_entry.id   AF-A0A815PWG2-F1
#
_cell.length_a   1.000
_cell.length_b   1.000
_cell.length_c   1.000
_cell.angle_alpha   90.00
_cell.angle_beta   90.00
_cell.angle_gamma   90.00
#
_symmetry.space_group_name_H-M   'P 1'
#
loop_
_entity.id
_entity.type
_entity.pdbx_description
1 polymer ?
#
loop_
_entity_poly.entity_id
_entity_poly.type
_entity_poly.pdbx_seq_one_letter_code
_entity_poly.pdbx_strand_id
1 'polypeptide(L)'
;MLKDVAGMKSQALQPPINLRPQRSFVSSSVQTSAASKPIQRTDNLSYKNTQTTVLLIPKEKSGKDEETPELVKQLEDNVEEVNDHVRLWQEGWRERYYKNKFNVDKDESDQFRAEVACQYARGLCWVLRYYYHGVPAWDWFYPYHYPPFASDFINLKNVSTVFDSKIKPLKPLEQLMAVCPPQSRQLLPEKWQTLTFDKLSPIIDFYPINFSIDSNGNQYAWQGIAVLPFVDEKRLRHTLESICETLTNHQKKRNKNEDDQLYVHRRNKYSKHFDQLYVDNTNILNIGNAINIQTSLNDGIAGKIWCDKHMLCINGTLKSPLSQANDIEHNQVISVKYRNSK
;
A
#
# COMPACT_ATOMS: atom_id res chain seq x y z
N MET A 1 -47.91 -24.35 -45.27
CA MET A 1 -48.36 -25.76 -45.35
C MET A 1 -47.35 -26.58 -44.57
N LEU A 2 -47.70 -26.95 -43.33
CA LEU A 2 -48.02 -28.34 -42.92
C LEU A 2 -46.73 -29.18 -42.80
N LYS A 3 -46.22 -29.40 -41.57
CA LYS A 3 -46.51 -30.57 -40.68
C LYS A 3 -45.81 -31.83 -41.21
N ASP A 4 -45.21 -32.75 -40.46
CA ASP A 4 -45.13 -33.08 -39.03
C ASP A 4 -44.13 -34.28 -38.94
N VAL A 5 -43.25 -34.35 -37.92
CA VAL A 5 -43.29 -35.25 -36.74
C VAL A 5 -42.70 -36.66 -36.92
N ALA A 6 -41.67 -36.96 -36.10
CA ALA A 6 -41.56 -38.07 -35.13
C ALA A 6 -40.06 -38.25 -34.75
N GLY A 7 -39.57 -38.30 -33.51
CA GLY A 7 -40.17 -38.53 -32.19
C GLY A 7 -39.70 -39.87 -31.60
N MET A 8 -38.81 -39.85 -30.58
CA MET A 8 -38.59 -40.80 -29.45
C MET A 8 -37.13 -40.70 -28.94
N LYS A 9 -36.85 -40.09 -27.78
CA LYS A 9 -36.96 -40.49 -26.35
C LYS A 9 -35.77 -41.31 -25.79
N SER A 10 -35.02 -40.62 -24.90
CA SER A 10 -34.33 -41.01 -23.65
C SER A 10 -33.36 -42.20 -23.62
N GLN A 11 -32.14 -41.94 -23.11
CA GLN A 11 -31.73 -42.34 -21.75
C GLN A 11 -30.36 -41.75 -21.39
N ALA A 12 -30.30 -41.20 -20.19
CA ALA A 12 -29.10 -40.69 -19.53
C ALA A 12 -28.28 -41.85 -18.95
N LEU A 13 -26.95 -41.74 -18.99
CA LEU A 13 -26.03 -42.49 -18.13
C LEU A 13 -24.73 -41.68 -17.96
N GLN A 14 -24.58 -41.06 -16.79
CA GLN A 14 -23.32 -40.51 -16.29
C GLN A 14 -22.44 -41.65 -15.73
N PRO A 15 -21.10 -41.58 -15.83
CA PRO A 15 -20.23 -42.55 -15.18
C PRO A 15 -20.06 -42.26 -13.67
N PRO A 16 -19.85 -43.29 -12.84
CA PRO A 16 -19.96 -43.19 -11.38
C PRO A 16 -18.76 -42.54 -10.69
N ILE A 17 -19.09 -41.71 -9.70
CA ILE A 17 -18.21 -41.11 -8.70
C ILE A 17 -17.87 -42.17 -7.64
N ASN A 18 -16.58 -42.53 -7.51
CA ASN A 18 -16.09 -43.37 -6.43
C ASN A 18 -15.87 -42.53 -5.16
N LEU A 19 -16.84 -42.54 -4.25
CA LEU A 19 -16.71 -42.02 -2.89
C LEU A 19 -16.08 -43.10 -1.99
N ARG A 20 -14.86 -42.86 -1.50
CA ARG A 20 -14.28 -43.65 -0.39
C ARG A 20 -14.85 -43.17 0.96
N PRO A 21 -15.12 -44.09 1.90
CA PRO A 21 -15.76 -43.77 3.17
C PRO A 21 -14.85 -43.00 4.13
N GLN A 22 -15.42 -41.96 4.74
CA GLN A 22 -14.88 -41.19 5.85
C GLN A 22 -14.64 -42.09 7.06
N ARG A 23 -13.40 -42.14 7.56
CA ARG A 23 -13.09 -42.68 8.89
C ARG A 23 -13.26 -41.56 9.91
N SER A 24 -14.18 -41.75 10.85
CA SER A 24 -14.31 -40.98 12.08
C SER A 24 -13.06 -41.18 12.95
N PHE A 25 -12.38 -40.09 13.28
CA PHE A 25 -11.42 -40.05 14.39
C PHE A 25 -11.81 -38.92 15.34
N VAL A 26 -12.13 -39.35 16.56
CA VAL A 26 -12.35 -38.51 17.74
C VAL A 26 -11.00 -37.90 18.13
N SER A 27 -10.89 -36.57 18.12
CA SER A 27 -9.71 -35.85 18.61
C SER A 27 -10.02 -35.29 19.99
N SER A 28 -9.48 -35.95 21.02
CA SER A 28 -9.36 -35.44 22.38
C SER A 28 -8.59 -34.11 22.40
N SER A 29 -9.09 -33.17 23.18
CA SER A 29 -8.46 -31.88 23.50
C SER A 29 -7.09 -32.06 24.15
N VAL A 30 -6.04 -31.55 23.51
CA VAL A 30 -4.79 -31.18 24.18
C VAL A 30 -4.54 -29.71 23.87
N GLN A 31 -4.72 -28.88 24.90
CA GLN A 31 -4.29 -27.48 24.89
C GLN A 31 -2.76 -27.45 24.94
N THR A 32 -2.11 -27.05 23.85
CA THR A 32 -0.74 -26.55 23.88
C THR A 32 -0.73 -25.11 23.39
N SER A 33 -0.73 -24.19 24.33
CA SER A 33 -0.51 -22.76 24.11
C SER A 33 0.97 -22.51 23.81
N ALA A 34 1.35 -22.54 22.53
CA ALA A 34 2.60 -21.95 22.08
C ALA A 34 2.28 -20.60 21.41
N ALA A 35 2.07 -19.58 22.25
CA ALA A 35 2.04 -18.21 21.80
C ALA A 35 3.46 -17.80 21.38
N SER A 36 3.74 -17.81 20.07
CA SER A 36 4.92 -17.17 19.52
C SER A 36 4.80 -15.66 19.77
N LYS A 37 5.45 -15.17 20.83
CA LYS A 37 5.59 -13.74 21.09
C LYS A 37 6.30 -13.11 19.90
N PRO A 38 5.79 -12.01 19.31
CA PRO A 38 6.59 -11.20 18.41
C PRO A 38 7.75 -10.61 19.25
N ILE A 39 8.98 -10.95 18.88
CA ILE A 39 10.16 -10.30 19.44
C ILE A 39 10.16 -8.87 18.88
N GLN A 40 9.66 -7.93 19.67
CA GLN A 40 9.94 -6.51 19.45
C GLN A 40 11.40 -6.27 19.82
N ARG A 41 12.30 -6.33 18.84
CA ARG A 41 13.64 -5.76 19.00
C ARG A 41 13.53 -4.26 18.69
N THR A 42 13.84 -3.46 19.70
CA THR A 42 14.06 -2.02 19.55
C THR A 42 15.34 -1.81 18.75
N ASP A 43 15.20 -1.44 17.49
CA ASP A 43 16.32 -1.23 16.58
C ASP A 43 17.02 0.11 16.87
N ASN A 44 18.04 0.07 17.71
CA ASN A 44 19.12 1.07 17.73
C ASN A 44 20.38 0.40 17.16
N LEU A 45 20.36 0.04 15.88
CA LEU A 45 21.54 -0.39 15.14
C LEU A 45 22.21 0.84 14.53
N SER A 46 23.30 1.28 15.16
CA SER A 46 24.19 2.30 14.60
C SER A 46 24.94 1.69 13.42
N TYR A 47 24.50 2.03 12.21
CA TYR A 47 25.17 1.67 10.98
C TYR A 47 26.45 2.49 10.84
N LYS A 48 27.61 1.83 10.89
CA LYS A 48 28.90 2.41 10.51
C LYS A 48 29.39 1.75 9.22
N ASN A 49 28.97 2.27 8.07
CA ASN A 49 29.64 2.01 6.79
C ASN A 49 30.08 3.34 6.19
N THR A 50 31.27 3.34 5.58
CA THR A 50 31.90 4.45 4.88
C THR A 50 30.99 4.98 3.77
N GLN A 51 30.72 6.28 3.84
CA GLN A 51 29.52 6.95 3.36
C GLN A 51 29.78 7.68 2.04
N THR A 52 28.92 7.50 1.04
CA THR A 52 28.62 8.57 0.09
C THR A 52 27.44 9.36 0.66
N THR A 53 27.73 10.49 1.31
CA THR A 53 26.71 11.47 1.71
C THR A 53 26.29 12.23 0.47
N VAL A 54 25.13 11.89 -0.10
CA VAL A 54 24.54 12.70 -1.16
C VAL A 54 23.92 13.94 -0.51
N LEU A 55 24.61 15.07 -0.56
CA LEU A 55 24.04 16.37 -0.19
C LEU A 55 22.99 16.75 -1.23
N LEU A 56 21.71 16.71 -0.85
CA LEU A 56 20.64 17.32 -1.64
C LEU A 56 20.74 18.84 -1.49
N ILE A 57 21.56 19.48 -2.32
CA ILE A 57 21.60 20.95 -2.44
C ILE A 57 20.35 21.38 -3.23
N PRO A 58 19.49 22.28 -2.70
CA PRO A 58 18.40 22.85 -3.47
C PRO A 58 18.97 23.62 -4.67
N LYS A 59 18.50 23.32 -5.89
CA LYS A 59 18.73 24.17 -7.06
C LYS A 59 18.03 25.52 -6.82
N GLU A 60 18.75 26.51 -6.33
CA GLU A 60 18.33 27.90 -6.50
C GLU A 60 18.47 28.27 -7.98
N LYS A 61 17.39 28.81 -8.54
CA LYS A 61 17.35 29.28 -9.92
C LYS A 61 18.19 30.55 -10.04
N SER A 62 19.39 30.43 -10.59
CA SER A 62 19.98 31.51 -11.39
C SER A 62 20.63 30.91 -12.64
N GLY A 63 20.42 31.59 -13.77
CA GLY A 63 20.46 30.97 -15.09
C GLY A 63 21.78 31.05 -15.86
N LYS A 64 21.66 30.53 -17.08
CA LYS A 64 22.62 30.38 -18.20
C LYS A 64 23.48 29.12 -18.12
N ASP A 65 23.07 28.17 -18.95
CA ASP A 65 23.77 26.96 -19.33
C ASP A 65 25.12 27.30 -19.97
N GLU A 66 26.19 26.78 -19.39
CA GLU A 66 27.40 26.32 -20.09
C GLU A 66 28.05 25.29 -19.14
N GLU A 67 27.68 24.02 -19.29
CA GLU A 67 28.40 22.91 -18.65
C GLU A 67 29.77 22.81 -19.33
N THR A 68 30.83 23.24 -18.64
CA THR A 68 32.20 23.14 -19.17
C THR A 68 32.62 21.66 -19.29
N PRO A 69 33.34 21.26 -20.35
CA PRO A 69 33.84 19.89 -20.52
C PRO A 69 34.69 19.40 -19.33
N GLU A 70 35.29 20.32 -18.58
CA GLU A 70 36.07 20.03 -17.37
C GLU A 70 35.21 19.62 -16.17
N LEU A 71 33.97 20.11 -16.05
CA LEU A 71 33.05 19.72 -14.98
C LEU A 71 32.51 18.29 -15.19
N VAL A 72 32.20 17.94 -16.44
CA VAL A 72 31.81 16.56 -16.81
C VAL A 72 32.99 15.60 -16.62
N LYS A 73 34.19 16.00 -17.03
CA LYS A 73 35.40 15.19 -16.87
C LYS A 73 35.79 15.01 -15.40
N GLN A 74 35.61 16.02 -14.55
CA GLN A 74 35.80 15.89 -13.09
C GLN A 74 34.73 15.01 -12.42
N LEU A 75 33.53 14.89 -12.98
CA LEU A 75 32.50 13.96 -12.50
C LEU A 75 32.78 12.52 -12.96
N GLU A 76 33.36 12.35 -14.15
CA GLU A 76 33.77 11.04 -14.70
C GLU A 76 35.07 10.52 -14.06
N ASP A 77 36.02 11.40 -13.72
CA ASP A 77 37.30 11.03 -13.09
C ASP A 77 37.19 10.78 -11.57
N ASN A 78 36.07 11.17 -10.93
CA ASN A 78 35.77 10.91 -9.51
C ASN A 78 34.86 9.69 -9.28
N VAL A 79 34.81 8.74 -10.23
CA VAL A 79 34.31 7.41 -9.93
C VAL A 79 35.37 6.73 -9.06
N GLU A 80 35.36 7.02 -7.75
CA GLU A 80 35.99 6.15 -6.76
C GLU A 80 35.59 4.72 -7.13
N GLU A 81 36.58 3.85 -7.36
CA GLU A 81 36.35 2.43 -7.59
C GLU A 81 35.30 1.98 -6.58
N VAL A 82 34.10 1.64 -7.06
CA VAL A 82 33.00 1.17 -6.22
C VAL A 82 33.52 -0.10 -5.57
N ASN A 83 34.08 0.03 -4.37
CA ASN A 83 34.77 -1.05 -3.70
C ASN A 83 33.71 -2.01 -3.22
N ASP A 84 33.35 -2.97 -4.08
CA ASP A 84 32.39 -4.02 -3.75
C ASP A 84 32.99 -4.86 -2.62
N HIS A 85 32.59 -4.55 -1.39
CA HIS A 85 33.01 -5.25 -0.20
C HIS A 85 32.46 -6.69 -0.13
N VAL A 86 31.41 -7.01 -0.89
CA VAL A 86 30.79 -8.35 -0.91
C VAL A 86 31.59 -9.29 -1.80
N ARG A 87 32.04 -8.83 -2.97
CA ARG A 87 32.81 -9.61 -3.95
C ARG A 87 32.14 -10.95 -4.24
N LEU A 88 30.98 -10.90 -4.90
CA LEU A 88 30.16 -12.09 -5.19
C LEU A 88 30.90 -13.19 -5.98
N TRP A 89 32.00 -12.84 -6.65
CA TRP A 89 32.84 -13.75 -7.43
C TRP A 89 33.94 -14.48 -6.63
N GLN A 90 34.13 -14.17 -5.33
CA GLN A 90 35.17 -14.79 -4.49
C GLN A 90 34.57 -15.70 -3.42
N GLU A 91 35.23 -16.81 -3.08
CA GLU A 91 34.83 -17.67 -1.96
C GLU A 91 34.58 -16.88 -0.67
N GLY A 92 33.60 -17.33 0.14
CA GLY A 92 33.16 -16.60 1.33
C GLY A 92 32.26 -15.39 1.06
N TRP A 93 31.76 -15.23 -0.18
CA TRP A 93 30.86 -14.13 -0.56
C TRP A 93 29.57 -14.10 0.25
N ARG A 94 29.08 -15.27 0.66
CA ARG A 94 27.81 -15.38 1.39
C ARG A 94 27.92 -14.76 2.77
N GLU A 95 28.98 -15.09 3.49
CA GLU A 95 29.29 -14.53 4.80
C GLU A 95 29.54 -13.02 4.70
N ARG A 96 30.31 -12.58 3.69
CA ARG A 96 30.54 -11.14 3.46
C ARG A 96 29.24 -10.39 3.15
N TYR A 97 28.33 -10.97 2.36
CA TYR A 97 27.05 -10.37 2.04
C TYR A 97 26.21 -10.15 3.30
N TYR A 98 25.98 -11.21 4.10
CA TYR A 98 25.15 -11.10 5.29
C TYR A 98 25.79 -10.21 6.37
N LYS A 99 27.11 -10.24 6.51
CA LYS A 99 27.81 -9.34 7.41
C LYS A 99 27.74 -7.88 6.94
N ASN A 100 27.91 -7.61 5.66
CA ASN A 100 27.92 -6.23 5.14
C ASN A 100 26.51 -5.62 5.07
N LYS A 101 25.53 -6.37 4.56
CA LYS A 101 24.18 -5.87 4.26
C LYS A 101 23.22 -5.97 5.45
N PHE A 102 23.40 -6.96 6.33
CA PHE A 102 22.52 -7.20 7.48
C PHE A 102 23.24 -7.05 8.83
N ASN A 103 24.56 -6.82 8.84
CA ASN A 103 25.38 -6.77 10.05
C ASN A 103 25.29 -8.04 10.92
N VAL A 104 25.13 -9.21 10.29
CA VAL A 104 25.02 -10.50 10.98
C VAL A 104 26.35 -11.24 10.93
N ASP A 105 26.83 -11.68 12.09
CA ASP A 105 28.03 -12.50 12.22
C ASP A 105 27.79 -13.95 11.77
N LYS A 106 28.89 -14.63 11.42
CA LYS A 106 28.84 -15.98 10.84
C LYS A 106 28.09 -16.97 11.73
N ASP A 107 28.27 -16.87 13.05
CA ASP A 107 27.71 -17.81 14.02
C ASP A 107 26.18 -17.69 14.17
N GLU A 108 25.60 -16.55 13.79
CA GLU A 108 24.15 -16.30 13.82
C GLU A 108 23.51 -16.37 12.41
N SER A 109 24.31 -16.66 11.37
CA SER A 109 23.90 -16.51 9.98
C SER A 109 22.79 -17.49 9.59
N ASP A 110 22.90 -18.77 9.92
CA ASP A 110 22.01 -19.80 9.35
C ASP A 110 20.53 -19.59 9.67
N GLN A 111 20.21 -19.34 10.95
CA GLN A 111 18.84 -19.08 11.38
C GLN A 111 18.31 -17.76 10.82
N PHE A 112 19.14 -16.72 10.82
CA PHE A 112 18.78 -15.41 10.27
C PHE A 112 18.50 -15.48 8.76
N ARG A 113 19.35 -16.19 8.00
CA ARG A 113 19.14 -16.40 6.56
C ARG A 113 17.82 -17.10 6.27
N ALA A 114 17.49 -18.12 7.05
CA ALA A 114 16.21 -18.81 6.95
C ALA A 114 15.03 -17.89 7.28
N GLU A 115 15.16 -17.01 8.27
CA GLU A 115 14.14 -16.02 8.63
C GLU A 115 13.91 -15.02 7.48
N VAL A 116 14.97 -14.45 6.92
CA VAL A 116 14.90 -13.52 5.79
C VAL A 116 14.25 -14.19 4.58
N ALA A 117 14.64 -15.43 4.26
CA ALA A 117 14.01 -16.25 3.21
C ALA A 117 12.51 -16.50 3.47
N CYS A 118 12.14 -16.80 4.72
CA CYS A 118 10.74 -16.98 5.09
C CYS A 118 9.92 -15.69 4.94
N GLN A 119 10.45 -14.53 5.36
CA GLN A 119 9.77 -13.24 5.18
C GLN A 119 9.65 -12.87 3.70
N TYR A 120 10.68 -13.16 2.89
CA TYR A 120 10.64 -12.93 1.46
C TYR A 120 9.58 -13.80 0.79
N ALA A 121 9.55 -15.10 1.10
CA ALA A 121 8.53 -16.03 0.60
C ALA A 121 7.11 -15.61 1.03
N ARG A 122 6.94 -15.16 2.27
CA ARG A 122 5.67 -14.60 2.75
C ARG A 122 5.26 -13.37 1.92
N GLY A 123 6.21 -12.51 1.56
CA GLY A 123 5.97 -11.38 0.67
C GLY A 123 5.51 -11.76 -0.72
N LEU A 124 6.09 -12.81 -1.30
CA LEU A 124 5.60 -13.36 -2.57
C LEU A 124 4.15 -13.81 -2.47
N CYS A 125 3.77 -14.49 -1.38
CA CYS A 125 2.38 -14.86 -1.12
C CYS A 125 1.48 -13.64 -0.93
N TRP A 126 1.95 -12.58 -0.27
CA TRP A 126 1.23 -11.32 -0.11
C TRP A 126 0.97 -10.66 -1.46
N VAL A 127 2.00 -10.55 -2.30
CA VAL A 127 1.91 -9.95 -3.65
C VAL A 127 0.95 -10.75 -4.52
N LEU A 128 1.08 -12.08 -4.55
CA LEU A 128 0.17 -12.91 -5.34
C LEU A 128 -1.29 -12.72 -4.90
N ARG A 129 -1.55 -12.71 -3.59
CA ARG A 129 -2.91 -12.45 -3.07
C ARG A 129 -3.40 -11.05 -3.41
N TYR A 130 -2.53 -10.05 -3.36
CA TYR A 130 -2.86 -8.67 -3.73
C TYR A 130 -3.44 -8.59 -5.15
N TYR A 131 -2.78 -9.23 -6.12
CA TYR A 131 -3.24 -9.21 -7.51
C TYR A 131 -4.53 -10.00 -7.76
N TYR A 132 -4.72 -11.15 -7.10
CA TYR A 132 -5.85 -12.04 -7.39
C TYR A 132 -7.07 -11.83 -6.48
N HIS A 133 -6.88 -11.31 -5.27
CA HIS A 133 -7.91 -11.21 -4.24
C HIS A 133 -7.97 -9.85 -3.52
N GLY A 134 -7.12 -8.89 -3.93
CA GLY A 134 -6.98 -7.60 -3.25
C GLY A 134 -6.09 -7.69 -2.01
N VAL A 135 -5.97 -6.58 -1.28
CA VAL A 135 -5.00 -6.42 -0.17
C VAL A 135 -5.26 -7.43 0.94
N PRO A 136 -4.31 -8.36 1.21
CA PRO A 136 -4.52 -9.40 2.23
C PRO A 136 -4.25 -8.92 3.67
N ALA A 137 -3.32 -7.96 3.84
CA ALA A 137 -3.00 -7.30 5.10
C ALA A 137 -2.37 -5.93 4.82
N TRP A 138 -2.84 -4.88 5.50
CA TRP A 138 -2.36 -3.50 5.31
C TRP A 138 -1.10 -3.17 6.14
N ASP A 139 -0.86 -3.91 7.21
CA ASP A 139 0.27 -3.75 8.14
C ASP A 139 1.51 -4.58 7.75
N TRP A 140 1.34 -5.56 6.86
CA TRP A 140 2.45 -6.42 6.46
C TRP A 140 3.40 -5.69 5.53
N PHE A 141 4.69 -5.75 5.84
CA PHE A 141 5.79 -5.31 4.98
C PHE A 141 6.96 -6.29 5.10
N TYR A 142 7.89 -6.23 4.15
CA TYR A 142 9.14 -6.98 4.21
C TYR A 142 10.17 -6.20 5.06
N PRO A 143 10.58 -6.71 6.24
CA PRO A 143 11.31 -5.93 7.24
C PRO A 143 12.83 -5.90 7.02
N TYR A 144 13.28 -5.95 5.77
CA TYR A 144 14.70 -5.87 5.42
C TYR A 144 14.90 -5.04 4.15
N HIS A 145 16.05 -4.38 4.05
CA HIS A 145 16.43 -3.62 2.85
C HIS A 145 16.91 -4.51 1.70
N TYR A 146 17.43 -5.70 2.02
CA TYR A 146 18.09 -6.58 1.06
C TYR A 146 17.40 -7.95 1.00
N PRO A 147 17.43 -8.63 -0.15
CA PRO A 147 16.89 -9.98 -0.29
C PRO A 147 17.85 -11.04 0.27
N PRO A 148 17.37 -12.26 0.53
CA PRO A 148 18.21 -13.43 0.73
C PRO A 148 18.68 -14.00 -0.62
N PHE A 149 19.63 -14.94 -0.63
CA PHE A 149 19.96 -15.67 -1.87
C PHE A 149 18.95 -16.77 -2.16
N ALA A 150 18.84 -17.17 -3.43
CA ALA A 150 17.99 -18.29 -3.85
C ALA A 150 18.31 -19.59 -3.08
N SER A 151 19.58 -19.81 -2.75
CA SER A 151 20.05 -20.96 -1.98
C SER A 151 19.67 -20.93 -0.49
N ASP A 152 19.10 -19.82 0.02
CA ASP A 152 18.60 -19.71 1.40
C ASP A 152 17.13 -20.12 1.54
N PHE A 153 16.42 -20.34 0.42
CA PHE A 153 15.02 -20.78 0.40
C PHE A 153 14.88 -22.28 0.70
N ILE A 154 15.30 -22.67 1.89
CA ILE A 154 15.20 -24.03 2.41
C ILE A 154 13.98 -24.15 3.34
N ASN A 155 13.29 -25.30 3.30
CA ASN A 155 12.21 -25.64 4.24
C ASN A 155 11.05 -24.63 4.34
N LEU A 156 10.63 -24.03 3.21
CA LEU A 156 9.53 -23.05 3.15
C LEU A 156 8.14 -23.60 3.51
N LYS A 157 8.00 -24.90 3.77
CA LYS A 157 6.71 -25.55 4.07
C LYS A 157 5.97 -24.92 5.27
N ASN A 158 6.72 -24.32 6.20
CA ASN A 158 6.19 -23.74 7.42
C ASN A 158 6.00 -22.22 7.34
N VAL A 159 6.21 -21.58 6.18
CA VAL A 159 5.98 -20.15 6.02
C VAL A 159 4.49 -19.87 6.19
N SER A 160 4.15 -19.03 7.16
CA SER A 160 2.76 -18.62 7.39
C SER A 160 2.25 -17.81 6.20
N THR A 161 1.16 -18.31 5.60
CA THR A 161 0.40 -17.59 4.57
C THR A 161 -0.84 -16.89 5.14
N VAL A 162 -0.93 -16.79 6.47
CA VAL A 162 -2.04 -16.13 7.15
C VAL A 162 -1.71 -14.65 7.30
N PHE A 163 -2.62 -13.82 6.82
CA PHE A 163 -2.55 -12.36 6.86
C PHE A 163 -3.77 -11.85 7.63
N ASP A 164 -3.59 -10.88 8.52
CA ASP A 164 -4.71 -10.31 9.25
C ASP A 164 -5.44 -9.26 8.40
N SER A 165 -6.50 -9.71 7.72
CA SER A 165 -7.33 -8.85 6.89
C SER A 165 -8.18 -7.84 7.68
N LYS A 166 -8.15 -7.88 9.02
CA LYS A 166 -8.92 -6.94 9.87
C LYS A 166 -8.23 -5.59 10.00
N ILE A 167 -6.92 -5.54 9.77
CA ILE A 167 -6.16 -4.29 9.91
C ILE A 167 -6.53 -3.35 8.77
N LYS A 168 -6.84 -2.11 9.14
CA LYS A 168 -7.31 -1.07 8.22
C LYS A 168 -6.12 -0.24 7.73
N PRO A 169 -6.21 0.35 6.52
CA PRO A 169 -5.20 1.29 6.04
C PRO A 169 -5.01 2.45 7.02
N LEU A 170 -3.80 3.02 7.02
CA LEU A 170 -3.52 4.30 7.66
C LEU A 170 -4.48 5.37 7.11
N LYS A 171 -4.88 6.31 7.96
CA LYS A 171 -5.61 7.49 7.47
C LYS A 171 -4.67 8.37 6.63
N PRO A 172 -5.19 9.22 5.73
CA PRO A 172 -4.36 10.02 4.84
C PRO A 172 -3.25 10.82 5.54
N LEU A 173 -3.53 11.45 6.68
CA LEU A 173 -2.51 12.21 7.43
C LEU A 173 -1.54 11.31 8.18
N GLU A 174 -1.99 10.16 8.68
CA GLU A 174 -1.14 9.15 9.33
C GLU A 174 -0.14 8.60 8.29
N GLN A 175 -0.61 8.32 7.06
CA GLN A 175 0.24 7.92 5.95
C GLN A 175 1.24 9.01 5.56
N LEU A 176 0.83 10.29 5.47
CA LEU A 176 1.76 11.39 5.19
C LEU A 176 2.88 11.46 6.24
N MET A 177 2.57 11.25 7.52
CA MET A 177 3.60 11.17 8.55
C MET A 177 4.55 9.98 8.34
N ALA A 178 4.05 8.84 7.86
CA ALA A 178 4.87 7.65 7.62
C ALA A 178 5.77 7.75 6.36
N VAL A 179 5.40 8.56 5.35
CA VAL A 179 6.09 8.58 4.05
C VAL A 179 6.83 9.88 3.73
N CYS A 180 6.39 11.02 4.29
CA CYS A 180 6.97 12.31 3.93
C CYS A 180 8.26 12.57 4.72
N PRO A 181 9.33 13.02 4.04
CA PRO A 181 10.52 13.50 4.73
C PRO A 181 10.26 14.90 5.36
N PRO A 182 11.07 15.35 6.32
CA PRO A 182 10.92 16.65 6.99
C PRO A 182 10.84 17.85 6.05
N GLN A 183 11.52 17.79 4.90
CA GLN A 183 11.54 18.83 3.87
C GLN A 183 10.17 19.05 3.22
N SER A 184 9.24 18.09 3.36
CA SER A 184 7.87 18.17 2.86
C SER A 184 6.83 18.43 3.97
N ARG A 185 7.26 18.86 5.16
CA ARG A 185 6.38 19.08 6.32
C ARG A 185 5.21 20.03 6.05
N GLN A 186 5.32 20.95 5.10
CA GLN A 186 4.24 21.85 4.68
C GLN A 186 2.96 21.12 4.22
N LEU A 187 3.05 19.84 3.85
CA LEU A 187 1.90 19.01 3.50
C LEU A 187 1.09 18.53 4.73
N LEU A 188 1.69 18.62 5.91
CA LEU A 188 1.14 18.19 7.20
C LEU A 188 0.42 19.35 7.92
N PRO A 189 -0.54 19.04 8.80
CA PRO A 189 -1.08 20.03 9.74
C PRO A 189 0.03 20.69 10.55
N GLU A 190 -0.05 22.01 10.74
CA GLU A 190 0.99 22.81 11.40
C GLU A 190 1.48 22.21 12.73
N LYS A 191 0.54 21.78 13.60
CA LYS A 191 0.89 21.18 14.90
C LYS A 191 1.57 19.81 14.80
N TRP A 192 1.42 19.11 13.67
CA TRP A 192 2.05 17.80 13.45
C TRP A 192 3.46 17.97 12.87
N GLN A 193 3.75 19.11 12.24
CA GLN A 193 5.05 19.35 11.62
C GLN A 193 6.19 19.27 12.63
N THR A 194 5.96 19.73 13.87
CA THR A 194 6.96 19.70 14.96
C THR A 194 7.49 18.30 15.22
N LEU A 195 6.66 17.26 15.06
CA LEU A 195 7.08 15.87 15.26
C LEU A 195 8.19 15.41 14.30
N THR A 196 8.38 16.11 13.18
CA THR A 196 9.36 15.76 12.14
C THR A 196 10.73 16.43 12.32
N PHE A 197 10.86 17.40 13.23
CA PHE A 197 12.11 18.15 13.41
C PHE A 197 12.47 18.47 14.87
N ASP A 198 11.52 18.38 15.80
CA ASP A 198 11.80 18.54 17.23
C ASP A 198 12.55 17.32 17.75
N LYS A 199 13.72 17.55 18.37
CA LYS A 199 14.54 16.49 18.98
C LYS A 199 13.84 15.79 20.15
N LEU A 200 12.82 16.42 20.74
CA LEU A 200 12.01 15.84 21.81
C LEU A 200 10.83 15.02 21.28
N SER A 201 10.61 14.98 19.97
CA SER A 201 9.55 14.17 19.39
C SER A 201 9.79 12.67 19.65
N PRO A 202 8.78 11.90 20.09
CA PRO A 202 8.90 10.47 20.38
C PRO A 202 9.08 9.61 19.11
N ILE A 203 9.01 10.22 17.93
CA ILE A 203 9.15 9.60 16.62
C ILE A 203 10.19 10.31 15.75
N ILE A 204 11.06 11.13 16.34
CA ILE A 204 12.08 11.89 15.59
C ILE A 204 13.05 10.98 14.83
N ASP A 205 13.27 9.77 15.33
CA ASP A 205 14.14 8.76 14.73
C ASP A 205 13.60 8.19 13.41
N PHE A 206 12.32 8.41 13.08
CA PHE A 206 11.79 8.11 11.74
C PHE A 206 12.26 9.09 10.67
N TYR A 207 12.83 10.23 11.07
CA TYR A 207 13.09 11.37 10.18
C TYR A 207 14.57 11.76 10.14
N PRO A 208 15.48 10.87 9.70
CA PRO A 208 16.88 11.22 9.58
C PRO A 208 17.08 12.34 8.53
N ILE A 209 17.90 13.34 8.85
CA ILE A 209 18.26 14.41 7.91
C ILE A 209 19.16 13.86 6.79
N ASN A 210 20.09 12.98 7.16
CA ASN A 210 21.02 12.30 6.26
C ASN A 210 20.82 10.79 6.41
N PHE A 211 20.80 10.07 5.29
CA PHE A 211 20.73 8.61 5.23
C PHE A 211 21.66 8.10 4.13
N SER A 212 22.08 6.84 4.22
CA SER A 212 22.97 6.24 3.22
C SER A 212 22.18 5.67 2.05
N ILE A 213 22.74 5.82 0.85
CA ILE A 213 22.29 5.11 -0.35
C ILE A 213 23.36 4.07 -0.67
N ASP A 214 22.98 2.79 -0.61
CA ASP A 214 23.84 1.69 -1.03
C ASP A 214 23.65 1.45 -2.53
N SER A 215 24.67 1.71 -3.33
CA SER A 215 24.62 1.46 -4.78
C SER A 215 24.32 0.00 -5.11
N ASN A 216 24.74 -0.93 -4.24
CA ASN A 216 24.55 -2.37 -4.38
C ASN A 216 24.93 -2.89 -5.78
N GLY A 217 26.05 -2.39 -6.32
CA GLY A 217 26.56 -2.75 -7.65
C GLY A 217 25.91 -2.01 -8.82
N ASN A 218 24.99 -1.08 -8.56
CA ASN A 218 24.39 -0.24 -9.60
C ASN A 218 25.21 1.01 -9.89
N GLN A 219 25.09 1.50 -11.12
CA GLN A 219 25.82 2.69 -11.59
C GLN A 219 25.23 3.99 -11.05
N TYR A 220 23.90 4.08 -10.95
CA TYR A 220 23.22 5.32 -10.61
C TYR A 220 22.59 5.26 -9.22
N ALA A 221 22.66 6.37 -8.47
CA ALA A 221 22.13 6.47 -7.11
C ALA A 221 20.63 6.14 -7.00
N TRP A 222 19.83 6.44 -8.03
CA TRP A 222 18.39 6.12 -8.06
C TRP A 222 18.08 4.62 -8.20
N GLN A 223 19.07 3.82 -8.58
CA GLN A 223 18.99 2.36 -8.57
C GLN A 223 19.46 1.77 -7.23
N GLY A 224 20.13 2.59 -6.41
CA GLY A 224 20.61 2.19 -5.09
C GLY A 224 19.48 2.04 -4.08
N ILE A 225 19.82 1.43 -2.95
CA ILE A 225 18.92 1.17 -1.84
C ILE A 225 19.08 2.30 -0.82
N ALA A 226 18.01 3.07 -0.61
CA ALA A 226 17.94 4.03 0.47
C ALA A 226 17.78 3.29 1.80
N VAL A 227 18.80 3.35 2.66
CA VAL A 227 18.79 2.68 3.97
C VAL A 227 18.14 3.63 4.97
N LEU A 228 16.84 3.42 5.21
CA LEU A 228 16.02 4.23 6.10
C LEU A 228 15.52 3.38 7.27
N PRO A 229 15.30 3.99 8.46
CA PRO A 229 14.63 3.28 9.54
C PRO A 229 13.19 2.94 9.14
N PHE A 230 12.73 1.73 9.47
CA PHE A 230 11.33 1.37 9.29
C PHE A 230 10.46 2.07 10.33
N VAL A 231 9.30 2.55 9.90
CA VAL A 231 8.34 3.23 10.78
C VAL A 231 7.60 2.19 11.65
N ASP A 232 7.67 2.35 12.97
CA ASP A 232 6.79 1.63 13.90
C ASP A 232 5.39 2.26 13.85
N GLU A 233 4.47 1.59 13.16
CA GLU A 233 3.08 2.03 12.99
C GLU A 233 2.37 2.27 14.34
N LYS A 234 2.63 1.43 15.35
CA LYS A 234 1.96 1.54 16.66
C LYS A 234 2.45 2.78 17.38
N ARG A 235 3.76 3.03 17.38
CA ARG A 235 4.36 4.22 17.99
C ARG A 235 3.92 5.49 17.26
N LEU A 236 3.81 5.44 15.93
CA LEU A 236 3.29 6.54 15.13
C LEU A 236 1.84 6.86 15.51
N ARG A 237 0.94 5.87 15.47
CA ARG A 237 -0.48 6.07 15.80
C ARG A 237 -0.66 6.61 17.22
N HIS A 238 0.03 6.03 18.20
CA HIS A 238 -0.05 6.45 19.59
C HIS A 238 0.39 7.92 19.78
N THR A 239 1.46 8.34 19.09
CA THR A 239 1.91 9.73 19.10
C THR A 239 0.84 10.67 18.53
N LEU A 240 0.25 10.29 17.38
CA LEU A 240 -0.75 11.10 16.68
C LEU A 240 -2.09 11.19 17.41
N GLU A 241 -2.47 10.19 18.20
CA GLU A 241 -3.69 10.20 19.03
C GLU A 241 -3.73 11.42 19.96
N SER A 242 -2.59 11.74 20.60
CA SER A 242 -2.48 12.86 21.54
C SER A 242 -2.72 14.25 20.91
N ILE A 243 -2.50 14.38 19.60
CA ILE A 243 -2.60 15.65 18.87
C ILE A 243 -3.70 15.63 17.80
N CYS A 244 -4.49 14.56 17.71
CA CYS A 244 -5.53 14.40 16.71
C CYS A 244 -6.65 15.45 16.85
N GLU A 245 -6.95 15.87 18.07
CA GLU A 245 -7.99 16.86 18.34
C GLU A 245 -7.64 18.25 17.79
N THR A 246 -6.35 18.54 17.62
CA THR A 246 -5.83 19.83 17.15
C THR A 246 -6.13 20.09 15.67
N LEU A 247 -6.55 19.08 14.92
CA LEU A 247 -6.91 19.20 13.52
C LEU A 247 -8.12 20.11 13.33
N THR A 248 -8.05 21.00 12.35
CA THR A 248 -9.19 21.82 11.92
C THR A 248 -10.29 20.92 11.33
N ASN A 249 -11.53 21.44 11.23
CA ASN A 249 -12.63 20.69 10.64
C ASN A 249 -12.34 20.25 9.19
N HIS A 250 -11.67 21.10 8.42
CA HIS A 250 -11.23 20.77 7.06
C HIS A 250 -10.20 19.63 7.06
N GLN A 251 -9.22 19.67 7.97
CA GLN A 251 -8.22 18.61 8.10
C GLN A 251 -8.85 17.29 8.57
N LYS A 252 -9.79 17.34 9.52
CA LYS A 252 -10.57 16.17 9.96
C LYS A 252 -11.41 15.59 8.83
N LYS A 253 -11.93 16.41 7.92
CA LYS A 253 -12.67 15.96 6.74
C LYS A 253 -11.76 15.20 5.78
N ARG A 254 -10.60 15.75 5.42
CA ARG A 254 -9.64 15.10 4.49
C ARG A 254 -8.92 13.89 5.08
N ASN A 255 -8.92 13.73 6.41
CA ASN A 255 -8.30 12.59 7.09
C ASN A 255 -9.22 11.38 7.27
N LYS A 256 -10.18 11.18 6.34
CA LYS A 256 -11.13 10.07 6.36
C LYS A 256 -11.05 9.32 5.04
N ASN A 257 -11.26 8.02 5.11
CA ASN A 257 -11.49 7.21 3.91
C ASN A 257 -12.93 7.44 3.47
N GLU A 258 -13.11 7.89 2.24
CA GLU A 258 -14.43 8.02 1.61
C GLU A 258 -14.65 6.93 0.57
N ASP A 259 -15.92 6.71 0.25
CA ASP A 259 -16.32 5.87 -0.86
C ASP A 259 -16.25 6.62 -2.19
N ASP A 260 -16.17 5.82 -3.26
CA ASP A 260 -16.15 6.30 -4.63
C ASP A 260 -17.42 7.08 -4.98
N GLN A 261 -17.36 7.84 -6.07
CA GLN A 261 -18.49 8.55 -6.64
C GLN A 261 -18.76 8.06 -8.06
N LEU A 262 -20.04 7.86 -8.36
CA LEU A 262 -20.52 7.51 -9.69
C LEU A 262 -21.31 8.68 -10.25
N TYR A 263 -20.93 9.10 -11.46
CA TYR A 263 -21.53 10.21 -12.18
C TYR A 263 -22.26 9.69 -13.41
N VAL A 264 -23.50 10.12 -13.59
CA VAL A 264 -24.34 9.69 -14.71
C VAL A 264 -25.00 10.92 -15.35
N HIS A 265 -24.85 11.05 -16.66
CA HIS A 265 -25.52 12.10 -17.42
C HIS A 265 -27.03 11.80 -17.54
N ARG A 266 -27.88 12.83 -17.55
CA ARG A 266 -29.35 12.73 -17.66
C ARG A 266 -29.87 11.98 -18.89
N ARG A 267 -29.07 11.93 -19.95
CA ARG A 267 -29.39 11.14 -21.18
C ARG A 267 -29.21 9.64 -20.98
N ASN A 268 -28.52 9.20 -19.93
CA ASN A 268 -28.37 7.78 -19.65
C ASN A 268 -29.67 7.23 -19.05
N LYS A 269 -30.16 6.10 -19.59
CA LYS A 269 -31.36 5.39 -19.13
C LYS A 269 -31.39 5.16 -17.60
N TYR A 270 -30.23 5.00 -16.98
CA TYR A 270 -30.09 4.71 -15.56
C TYR A 270 -30.24 5.94 -14.66
N SER A 271 -30.18 7.16 -15.21
CA SER A 271 -30.27 8.39 -14.40
C SER A 271 -31.56 8.48 -13.58
N LYS A 272 -32.67 7.94 -14.11
CA LYS A 272 -33.98 7.93 -13.42
C LYS A 272 -33.95 7.17 -12.10
N HIS A 273 -33.09 6.14 -11.99
CA HIS A 273 -32.93 5.39 -10.74
C HIS A 273 -32.20 6.21 -9.68
N PHE A 274 -31.29 7.10 -10.10
CA PHE A 274 -30.61 8.01 -9.18
C PHE A 274 -31.58 9.08 -8.72
N ASP A 275 -32.41 9.63 -9.60
CA ASP A 275 -33.47 10.57 -9.21
C ASP A 275 -34.39 9.96 -8.14
N GLN A 276 -34.86 8.73 -8.37
CA GLN A 276 -35.70 8.00 -7.43
C GLN A 276 -34.99 7.78 -6.08
N LEU A 277 -33.70 7.42 -6.09
CA LEU A 277 -32.90 7.27 -4.87
C LEU A 277 -32.91 8.54 -4.02
N TYR A 278 -32.82 9.72 -4.61
CA TYR A 278 -32.87 10.98 -3.86
C TYR A 278 -34.29 11.33 -3.38
N VAL A 279 -35.32 11.05 -4.17
CA VAL A 279 -36.74 11.24 -3.77
C VAL A 279 -37.08 10.36 -2.58
N ASP A 280 -36.73 9.08 -2.60
CA ASP A 280 -37.03 8.10 -1.54
C ASP A 280 -36.28 8.38 -0.23
N ASN A 281 -35.14 9.09 -0.32
CA ASN A 281 -34.30 9.50 0.81
C ASN A 281 -34.72 10.83 1.45
N THR A 282 -35.80 11.47 0.98
CA THR A 282 -36.39 12.64 1.67
C THR A 282 -37.09 12.26 2.99
N ASN A 283 -37.39 10.97 3.18
CA ASN A 283 -37.78 10.43 4.48
C ASN A 283 -36.55 10.25 5.38
N ILE A 284 -36.52 10.94 6.52
CA ILE A 284 -35.42 10.96 7.51
C ILE A 284 -34.94 9.55 7.90
N LEU A 285 -35.81 8.54 7.81
CA LEU A 285 -35.51 7.14 8.11
C LEU A 285 -34.58 6.43 7.10
N ASN A 286 -34.43 6.96 5.88
CA ASN A 286 -33.70 6.28 4.80
C ASN A 286 -32.31 6.84 4.51
N ILE A 287 -31.96 8.02 5.05
CA ILE A 287 -30.71 8.72 4.73
C ILE A 287 -29.49 7.82 4.98
N GLY A 288 -28.87 7.36 3.88
CA GLY A 288 -27.67 6.51 3.92
C GLY A 288 -27.92 5.02 3.65
N ASN A 289 -29.16 4.61 3.35
CA ASN A 289 -29.46 3.25 2.91
C ASN A 289 -28.90 3.01 1.50
N ALA A 290 -27.99 2.05 1.39
CA ALA A 290 -27.39 1.67 0.13
C ALA A 290 -28.30 0.72 -0.66
N ILE A 291 -28.51 1.01 -1.94
CA ILE A 291 -29.31 0.22 -2.88
C ILE A 291 -28.38 -0.52 -3.84
N ASN A 292 -28.68 -1.78 -4.15
CA ASN A 292 -27.94 -2.53 -5.17
C ASN A 292 -28.31 -2.02 -6.56
N ILE A 293 -27.31 -1.80 -7.38
CA ILE A 293 -27.47 -1.47 -8.78
C ILE A 293 -28.07 -2.66 -9.54
N GLN A 294 -29.06 -2.40 -10.39
CA GLN A 294 -29.64 -3.39 -11.29
C GLN A 294 -28.81 -3.48 -12.58
N THR A 295 -28.00 -4.53 -12.68
CA THR A 295 -27.04 -4.76 -13.78
C THR A 295 -27.69 -4.84 -15.16
N SER A 296 -28.94 -5.29 -15.23
CA SER A 296 -29.71 -5.38 -16.48
C SER A 296 -30.01 -4.01 -17.10
N LEU A 297 -29.98 -2.94 -16.31
CA LEU A 297 -30.39 -1.60 -16.73
C LEU A 297 -29.21 -0.67 -17.06
N ASN A 298 -27.97 -1.12 -16.89
CA ASN A 298 -26.77 -0.28 -17.00
C ASN A 298 -25.56 -1.01 -17.61
N ASP A 299 -25.84 -1.92 -18.54
CA ASP A 299 -24.82 -2.61 -19.33
C ASP A 299 -23.84 -3.43 -18.48
N GLY A 300 -24.32 -3.96 -17.34
CA GLY A 300 -23.60 -4.93 -16.51
C GLY A 300 -22.87 -4.33 -15.31
N ILE A 301 -22.94 -3.02 -15.06
CA ILE A 301 -22.30 -2.42 -13.89
C ILE A 301 -23.02 -2.91 -12.61
N ALA A 302 -22.28 -3.55 -11.73
CA ALA A 302 -22.75 -4.07 -10.45
C ALA A 302 -22.15 -3.27 -9.30
N GLY A 303 -22.91 -3.06 -8.22
CA GLY A 303 -22.41 -2.37 -7.04
C GLY A 303 -23.53 -1.87 -6.16
N LYS A 304 -23.17 -1.05 -5.18
CA LYS A 304 -24.09 -0.39 -4.26
C LYS A 304 -23.99 1.12 -4.42
N ILE A 305 -25.13 1.80 -4.39
CA ILE A 305 -25.23 3.26 -4.48
C ILE A 305 -26.07 3.85 -3.35
N TRP A 306 -25.75 5.07 -2.93
CA TRP A 306 -26.55 5.84 -1.96
C TRP A 306 -26.38 7.34 -2.18
N CYS A 307 -27.25 8.12 -1.54
CA CYS A 307 -27.25 9.58 -1.69
C CYS A 307 -25.91 10.20 -1.31
N ASP A 308 -25.43 11.07 -2.20
CA ASP A 308 -24.33 11.97 -1.92
C ASP A 308 -24.85 13.24 -1.24
N LYS A 309 -24.32 13.54 -0.05
CA LYS A 309 -24.67 14.76 0.69
C LYS A 309 -24.23 16.03 -0.03
N HIS A 310 -23.30 15.90 -0.97
CA HIS A 310 -22.77 16.98 -1.78
C HIS A 310 -23.27 16.91 -3.23
N MET A 311 -24.43 16.28 -3.47
CA MET A 311 -25.04 16.21 -4.79
C MET A 311 -25.15 17.61 -5.41
N LEU A 312 -24.68 17.73 -6.65
CA LEU A 312 -24.83 18.94 -7.43
C LEU A 312 -26.27 19.07 -7.93
N CYS A 313 -26.87 20.25 -7.73
CA CYS A 313 -28.21 20.51 -8.24
C CYS A 313 -28.23 20.37 -9.76
N ILE A 314 -29.16 19.56 -10.26
CA ILE A 314 -29.43 19.45 -11.69
C ILE A 314 -29.98 20.78 -12.18
N ASN A 315 -29.58 21.18 -13.39
CA ASN A 315 -29.80 22.50 -13.98
C ASN A 315 -29.15 23.66 -13.20
N GLY A 316 -28.44 23.40 -12.10
CA GLY A 316 -27.66 24.40 -11.37
C GLY A 316 -26.33 24.70 -12.04
N THR A 317 -25.62 25.68 -11.49
CA THR A 317 -24.27 26.05 -11.94
C THR A 317 -23.23 25.39 -11.03
N LEU A 318 -22.36 24.56 -11.61
CA LEU A 318 -21.17 24.06 -10.93
C LEU A 318 -20.05 25.07 -11.12
N LYS A 319 -19.65 25.70 -10.01
CA LYS A 319 -18.53 26.63 -10.00
C LYS A 319 -17.21 25.90 -10.24
N SER A 320 -16.40 26.43 -11.14
CA SER A 320 -15.07 25.88 -11.39
C SER A 320 -14.17 26.11 -10.16
N PRO A 321 -13.46 25.07 -9.67
CA PRO A 321 -12.44 25.25 -8.63
C PRO A 321 -11.15 25.87 -9.20
N LEU A 322 -11.01 25.95 -10.52
CA LEU A 322 -9.86 26.52 -11.21
C LEU A 322 -10.23 27.90 -11.74
N SER A 323 -9.47 28.92 -11.36
CA SER A 323 -9.72 30.31 -11.75
C SER A 323 -9.72 30.56 -13.27
N GLN A 324 -9.07 29.68 -14.03
CA GLN A 324 -8.94 29.79 -15.49
C GLN A 324 -10.02 29.00 -16.25
N ALA A 325 -10.82 28.18 -15.58
CA ALA A 325 -11.85 27.38 -16.22
C ALA A 325 -13.24 27.97 -15.96
N ASN A 326 -14.08 27.93 -16.99
CA ASN A 326 -15.45 28.42 -16.90
C ASN A 326 -16.32 27.54 -15.99
N ASP A 327 -17.30 28.17 -15.38
CA ASP A 327 -18.35 27.46 -14.66
C ASP A 327 -19.17 26.59 -15.62
N ILE A 328 -19.63 25.44 -15.13
CA ILE A 328 -20.56 24.59 -15.88
C ILE A 328 -21.98 25.00 -15.49
N GLU A 329 -22.60 25.77 -16.37
CA GLU A 329 -24.02 26.11 -16.26
C GLU A 329 -24.90 24.94 -16.70
N HIS A 330 -26.12 24.89 -16.17
CA HIS A 330 -27.12 23.89 -16.51
C HIS A 330 -26.65 22.43 -16.35
N ASN A 331 -26.01 22.09 -15.23
CA ASN A 331 -25.49 20.77 -14.96
C ASN A 331 -26.52 19.65 -15.24
N GLN A 332 -26.19 18.74 -16.17
CA GLN A 332 -26.99 17.57 -16.54
C GLN A 332 -26.46 16.25 -15.96
N VAL A 333 -25.53 16.32 -15.01
CA VAL A 333 -24.93 15.13 -14.39
C VAL A 333 -25.42 14.99 -12.96
N ILE A 334 -25.89 13.80 -12.63
CA ILE A 334 -26.23 13.40 -11.26
C ILE A 334 -25.09 12.56 -10.68
N SER A 335 -24.72 12.83 -9.42
CA SER A 335 -23.72 12.06 -8.68
C SER A 335 -24.38 11.23 -7.59
N VAL A 336 -23.82 10.06 -7.29
CA VAL A 336 -24.13 9.24 -6.12
C VAL A 336 -22.84 8.70 -5.53
N LYS A 337 -22.87 8.30 -4.26
CA LYS A 337 -21.78 7.50 -3.70
C LYS A 337 -21.90 6.07 -4.21
N TYR A 338 -20.76 5.40 -4.39
CA TYR A 338 -20.66 4.09 -5.03
C TYR A 338 -19.69 3.19 -4.29
N ARG A 339 -19.99 1.89 -4.28
CA ARG A 339 -19.08 0.85 -3.82
C ARG A 339 -19.23 -0.39 -4.70
N ASN A 340 -18.11 -0.95 -5.14
CA ASN A 340 -18.10 -2.22 -5.88
C ASN A 340 -18.78 -3.34 -5.08
N SER A 341 -19.48 -4.24 -5.78
CA SER A 341 -19.91 -5.51 -5.21
C SER A 341 -18.69 -6.34 -4.81
N LYS A 342 -18.68 -6.84 -3.58
CA LYS A 342 -17.65 -7.75 -3.07
C LYS A 342 -17.86 -9.16 -3.57
#